data_AF-A0A017SIB0-F1
#
_entry.id   AF-A0A017SIB0-F1
#
_cell.length_a   1.000
_cell.length_b   1.000
_cell.length_c   1.000
_cell.angle_alpha   90.00
_cell.angle_beta   90.00
_cell.angle_gamma   90.00
#
_symmetry.space_group_name_H-M   'P 1'
#
loop_
_entity.id
_entity.type
_entity.pdbx_description
1 polymer ?
#
loop_
_entity_poly.entity_id
_entity_poly.type
_entity_poly.pdbx_seq_one_letter_code
_entity_poly.pdbx_strand_id
1 'polypeptide(L)'
;MLGLTIENITENVMKINSMCDNPRLRYLIMKLVKVSHDYIRDVGLHFDEWEQAWQFLTRVLLVDAISYPSVPGATESSVLGPFHDEEAHSLQYSKSIATTGTPAEPTIAQGYIKDTDGNPVSRALIDVVAANDAGHFLFLCVKSVAYPISNDGPVGELLRTLKRHWYRPAHMHFMIEHPQYSSLITALYSRDSKFVESDTVFGVKGSLIVDYH
;
A
#
# COMPACT_ATOMS: atom_id res chain seq x y z
N MET A 1 27.62 31.80 5.19
CA MET A 1 26.36 32.09 4.50
C MET A 1 25.87 33.46 4.95
N LEU A 2 26.28 34.52 4.26
CA LEU A 2 25.75 35.89 4.47
C LEU A 2 25.16 36.31 3.12
N GLY A 3 23.92 36.84 3.11
CA GLY A 3 23.20 37.20 1.88
C GLY A 3 22.25 36.13 1.33
N LEU A 4 21.50 35.43 2.20
CA LEU A 4 20.46 34.51 1.77
C LEU A 4 19.29 35.28 1.14
N THR A 5 18.83 34.85 -0.04
CA THR A 5 17.72 35.44 -0.79
C THR A 5 16.78 34.33 -1.28
N ILE A 6 15.57 34.68 -1.71
CA ILE A 6 14.58 33.72 -2.24
C ILE A 6 15.12 33.04 -3.51
N GLU A 7 15.92 33.77 -4.29
CA GLU A 7 16.53 33.31 -5.52
C GLU A 7 17.64 32.29 -5.23
N ASN A 8 18.48 32.53 -4.21
CA ASN A 8 19.66 31.72 -3.95
C ASN A 8 19.51 30.64 -2.85
N ILE A 9 18.40 30.61 -2.10
CA ILE A 9 18.22 29.69 -0.97
C ILE A 9 18.33 28.21 -1.40
N THR A 10 17.81 27.86 -2.57
CA THR A 10 17.86 26.47 -3.06
C THR A 10 19.29 26.04 -3.33
N GLU A 11 20.07 26.85 -4.04
CA GLU A 11 21.46 26.55 -4.37
C GLU A 11 22.32 26.44 -3.11
N ASN A 12 22.09 27.31 -2.13
CA ASN A 12 22.79 27.26 -0.85
C ASN A 12 22.48 25.97 -0.08
N VAL A 13 21.22 25.55 0.00
CA VAL A 13 20.85 24.28 0.65
C VAL A 13 21.47 23.09 -0.07
N MET A 14 21.46 23.07 -1.41
CA MET A 14 22.11 22.00 -2.19
C MET A 14 23.61 21.91 -1.92
N LYS A 15 24.29 23.05 -1.82
CA LYS A 15 25.74 23.12 -1.54
C LYS A 15 26.10 22.58 -0.16
N ILE A 16 25.26 22.83 0.85
CA ILE A 16 25.48 22.27 2.18
C ILE A 16 25.24 20.75 2.16
N ASN A 17 24.13 20.33 1.56
CA ASN A 17 23.75 18.92 1.49
C ASN A 17 24.72 18.09 0.64
N SER A 18 25.49 18.71 -0.27
CA SER A 18 26.49 17.99 -1.07
C SER A 18 27.61 17.37 -0.23
N MET A 19 27.82 17.88 0.98
CA MET A 19 28.79 17.36 1.97
C MET A 19 28.39 16.01 2.56
N CYS A 20 27.18 15.50 2.28
CA CYS A 20 26.76 14.18 2.74
C CYS A 20 27.57 13.07 2.05
N ASP A 21 28.26 12.25 2.84
CA ASP A 21 29.12 11.15 2.37
C ASP A 21 28.31 10.01 1.75
N ASN A 22 27.09 9.74 2.24
CA ASN A 22 26.23 8.69 1.71
C ASN A 22 25.63 9.14 0.36
N PRO A 23 26.02 8.54 -0.78
CA PRO A 23 25.60 9.02 -2.09
C PRO A 23 24.09 8.84 -2.34
N ARG A 24 23.47 7.78 -1.79
CA ARG A 24 22.02 7.53 -1.95
C ARG A 24 21.20 8.51 -1.13
N LEU A 25 21.58 8.70 0.14
CA LEU A 25 20.90 9.67 1.01
C LEU A 25 21.01 11.08 0.43
N ARG A 26 22.21 11.47 -0.02
CA ARG A 26 22.44 12.75 -0.69
C ARG A 26 21.52 12.94 -1.89
N TYR A 27 21.42 11.94 -2.78
CA TYR A 27 20.52 12.00 -3.94
C TYR A 27 19.05 12.20 -3.53
N LEU A 28 18.56 11.41 -2.56
CA LEU A 28 17.17 11.47 -2.11
C LEU A 28 16.82 12.84 -1.51
N ILE A 29 17.65 13.34 -0.59
CA ILE A 29 17.44 14.62 0.08
C ILE A 29 17.55 15.78 -0.92
N MET A 30 18.56 15.79 -1.79
CA MET A 30 18.71 16.84 -2.79
C MET A 30 17.52 16.87 -3.77
N LYS A 31 17.02 15.71 -4.20
CA LYS A 31 15.84 15.65 -5.07
C LYS A 31 14.59 16.16 -4.36
N LEU A 32 14.37 15.76 -3.10
CA LEU A 32 13.24 16.21 -2.30
C LEU A 32 13.26 17.73 -2.09
N VAL A 33 14.38 18.30 -1.63
CA VAL A 33 14.52 19.75 -1.43
C VAL A 33 14.21 20.52 -2.71
N LYS A 34 14.74 20.05 -3.86
CA LYS A 34 14.50 20.72 -5.14
C LYS A 34 13.02 20.72 -5.49
N VAL A 35 12.37 19.57 -5.45
CA VAL A 35 10.94 19.44 -5.78
C VAL A 35 10.08 20.28 -4.84
N SER A 36 10.38 20.27 -3.54
CA SER A 36 9.65 21.09 -2.56
C SER A 36 9.81 22.59 -2.81
N HIS A 37 11.03 23.08 -3.05
CA HIS A 37 11.26 24.50 -3.32
C HIS A 37 10.65 24.94 -4.66
N ASP A 38 10.71 24.10 -5.69
CA ASP A 38 10.08 24.39 -6.98
C ASP A 38 8.55 24.47 -6.83
N TYR A 39 7.93 23.53 -6.08
CA TYR A 39 6.49 23.56 -5.78
C TYR A 39 6.07 24.81 -4.99
N ILE A 40 6.80 25.17 -3.93
CA ILE A 40 6.52 26.37 -3.12
C ILE A 40 6.48 27.62 -3.98
N ARG A 41 7.41 27.74 -4.95
CA ARG A 41 7.45 28.88 -5.87
C ARG A 41 6.32 28.85 -6.89
N ASP A 42 6.03 27.68 -7.45
CA ASP A 42 5.02 27.49 -8.49
C ASP A 42 3.62 27.86 -7.98
N VAL A 43 3.25 27.38 -6.80
CA VAL A 43 1.93 27.65 -6.21
C VAL A 43 1.88 28.95 -5.39
N GLY A 44 3.03 29.60 -5.18
CA GLY A 44 3.14 30.77 -4.32
C GLY A 44 2.73 30.46 -2.88
N LEU A 45 3.19 29.34 -2.33
CA LEU A 45 2.72 28.82 -1.04
C LEU A 45 2.95 29.82 0.10
N HIS A 46 1.89 30.19 0.81
CA HIS A 46 1.97 31.07 1.98
C HIS A 46 2.33 30.29 3.26
N PHE A 47 2.77 31.02 4.29
CA PHE A 47 3.27 30.43 5.53
C PHE A 47 2.21 29.61 6.30
N ASP A 48 0.97 30.08 6.32
CA ASP A 48 -0.18 29.42 6.94
C ASP A 48 -0.59 28.14 6.20
N GLU A 49 -0.42 28.10 4.88
CA GLU A 49 -0.60 26.88 4.07
C GLU A 49 0.55 25.88 4.30
N TRP A 50 1.78 26.37 4.43
CA TRP A 50 2.94 25.55 4.77
C TRP A 50 2.82 24.89 6.14
N GLU A 51 2.36 25.62 7.16
CA GLU A 51 2.14 25.08 8.50
C GLU A 51 1.11 23.95 8.48
N GLN A 52 0.00 24.13 7.74
CA GLN A 52 -1.01 23.08 7.57
C GLN A 52 -0.45 21.85 6.83
N ALA A 53 0.32 22.05 5.76
CA ALA A 53 0.95 20.95 5.02
C ALA A 53 1.96 20.18 5.89
N TRP A 54 2.75 20.87 6.72
CA TRP A 54 3.70 20.24 7.64
C TRP A 54 3.01 19.45 8.75
N GLN A 55 1.97 20.02 9.37
CA GLN A 55 1.16 19.32 10.37
C GLN A 55 0.47 18.08 9.78
N PHE A 56 0.05 18.15 8.53
CA PHE A 56 -0.48 17.00 7.79
C PHE A 56 0.60 15.94 7.55
N LEU A 57 1.74 16.28 6.95
CA LEU A 57 2.80 15.31 6.65
C LEU A 57 3.35 14.60 7.90
N THR A 58 3.47 15.32 9.02
CA THR A 58 3.92 14.75 10.31
C THR A 58 2.99 13.64 10.82
N ARG A 59 1.73 13.62 10.37
CA ARG A 59 0.69 12.72 10.90
C ARG A 59 0.20 11.66 9.89
N VAL A 60 0.68 11.63 8.64
CA VAL A 60 -0.02 10.92 7.53
C VAL A 60 0.84 9.99 6.65
N LEU A 61 2.17 9.99 6.72
CA LEU A 61 3.00 9.34 5.68
C LEU A 61 2.58 7.89 5.30
N LEU A 62 2.06 7.75 4.08
CA LEU A 62 1.71 6.52 3.35
C LEU A 62 2.70 6.40 2.17
N VAL A 63 3.61 5.42 2.21
CA VAL A 63 4.76 5.28 1.27
C VAL A 63 4.63 4.06 0.35
N ASP A 64 3.66 3.19 0.57
CA ASP A 64 3.72 1.80 0.11
C ASP A 64 3.53 1.61 -1.41
N ALA A 65 2.55 2.29 -2.03
CA ALA A 65 2.12 2.01 -3.40
C ALA A 65 3.14 2.33 -4.51
N ILE A 66 4.14 3.20 -4.27
CA ILE A 66 5.09 3.65 -5.30
C ILE A 66 6.38 2.82 -5.30
N SER A 67 6.66 2.08 -4.23
CA SER A 67 7.99 1.50 -3.98
C SER A 67 8.23 0.16 -4.68
N TYR A 68 7.18 -0.51 -5.17
CA TYR A 68 7.28 -1.85 -5.77
C TYR A 68 6.87 -1.82 -7.26
N PRO A 69 7.84 -1.74 -8.20
CA PRO A 69 7.54 -1.75 -9.62
C PRO A 69 6.90 -3.08 -10.06
N SER A 70 5.87 -2.99 -10.91
CA SER A 70 5.23 -4.16 -11.51
C SER A 70 6.19 -4.89 -12.46
N VAL A 71 6.23 -6.21 -12.34
CA VAL A 71 6.95 -7.10 -13.28
C VAL A 71 5.95 -7.62 -14.31
N PRO A 72 6.20 -7.48 -15.63
CA PRO A 72 5.29 -8.00 -16.65
C PRO A 72 4.98 -9.49 -16.44
N GLY A 73 3.69 -9.84 -16.48
CA GLY A 73 3.23 -11.22 -16.24
C GLY A 73 3.07 -11.61 -14.77
N ALA A 74 3.53 -10.81 -13.82
CA ALA A 74 3.29 -11.01 -12.39
C ALA A 74 2.00 -10.32 -11.93
N THR A 75 1.38 -10.87 -10.87
CA THR A 75 0.27 -10.23 -10.17
C THR A 75 0.70 -8.88 -9.61
N GLU A 76 -0.16 -7.87 -9.73
CA GLU A 76 0.15 -6.52 -9.27
C GLU A 76 0.14 -6.43 -7.73
N SER A 77 1.07 -5.65 -7.17
CA SER A 77 1.09 -5.34 -5.74
C SER A 77 -0.05 -4.40 -5.34
N SER A 78 -0.44 -4.45 -4.07
CA SER A 78 -1.36 -3.49 -3.43
C SER A 78 -0.84 -3.14 -2.02
N VAL A 79 -1.47 -2.15 -1.38
CA VAL A 79 -1.08 -1.64 -0.06
C VAL A 79 -1.27 -2.73 0.99
N LEU A 80 -0.28 -2.98 1.85
CA LEU A 80 -0.39 -3.98 2.95
C LEU A 80 -1.47 -3.59 3.97
N GLY A 81 -1.56 -2.30 4.28
CA GLY A 81 -2.38 -1.77 5.36
C GLY A 81 -1.77 -2.04 6.75
N PRO A 82 -2.30 -1.40 7.81
CA PRO A 82 -1.68 -1.41 9.14
C PRO A 82 -2.06 -2.61 10.02
N PHE A 83 -2.80 -3.60 9.50
CA PHE A 83 -3.42 -4.66 10.28
C PHE A 83 -2.75 -6.04 10.09
N HIS A 84 -1.55 -6.07 9.50
CA HIS A 84 -0.79 -7.30 9.41
C HIS A 84 -0.27 -7.71 10.80
N ASP A 85 -0.37 -9.01 11.11
CA ASP A 85 0.10 -9.60 12.34
C ASP A 85 1.26 -10.56 12.04
N GLU A 86 2.46 -10.20 12.48
CA GLU A 86 3.69 -10.98 12.27
C GLU A 86 3.71 -12.27 13.12
N GLU A 87 2.86 -12.38 14.15
CA GLU A 87 2.78 -13.55 15.04
C GLU A 87 1.75 -14.59 14.58
N ALA A 88 1.15 -14.38 13.41
CA ALA A 88 0.14 -15.29 12.86
C ALA A 88 0.75 -16.68 12.56
N HIS A 89 0.14 -17.73 13.11
CA HIS A 89 0.67 -19.09 13.00
C HIS A 89 0.27 -19.73 11.67
N SER A 90 1.22 -20.42 11.03
CA SER A 90 0.92 -21.17 9.81
C SER A 90 -0.13 -22.26 10.04
N LEU A 91 -1.13 -22.27 9.18
CA LEU A 91 -2.22 -23.23 9.13
C LEU A 91 -2.02 -24.22 7.98
N GLN A 92 -2.56 -25.41 8.17
CA GLN A 92 -2.58 -26.43 7.12
C GLN A 92 -3.52 -26.03 5.98
N TYR A 93 -3.26 -26.59 4.80
CA TYR A 93 -4.17 -26.53 3.65
C TYR A 93 -5.61 -26.88 4.06
N SER A 94 -6.58 -26.14 3.49
CA SER A 94 -8.03 -26.26 3.73
C SER A 94 -8.51 -25.95 5.14
N LYS A 95 -7.69 -25.32 6.00
CA LYS A 95 -8.14 -24.86 7.33
C LYS A 95 -8.86 -23.52 7.23
N SER A 96 -9.63 -23.23 8.29
CA SER A 96 -10.28 -21.93 8.45
C SER A 96 -9.33 -20.92 9.06
N ILE A 97 -9.24 -19.75 8.44
CA ILE A 97 -8.59 -18.57 9.01
C ILE A 97 -9.59 -17.70 9.80
N ALA A 98 -10.90 -17.93 9.64
CA ALA A 98 -11.92 -17.20 10.36
C ALA A 98 -12.03 -17.67 11.81
N THR A 99 -12.19 -16.71 12.73
CA THR A 99 -12.50 -16.98 14.13
C THR A 99 -13.90 -17.58 14.25
N THR A 100 -14.05 -18.62 15.07
CA THR A 100 -15.36 -19.22 15.33
C THR A 100 -16.33 -18.18 15.91
N GLY A 101 -17.51 -18.05 15.30
CA GLY A 101 -18.54 -17.12 15.76
C GLY A 101 -18.43 -15.70 15.17
N THR A 102 -17.51 -15.44 14.25
CA THR A 102 -17.50 -14.19 13.48
C THR A 102 -18.85 -14.02 12.77
N PRO A 103 -19.58 -12.91 13.01
CA PRO A 103 -20.90 -12.68 12.42
C PRO A 103 -20.76 -12.18 10.97
N ALA A 104 -20.22 -13.03 10.09
CA ALA A 104 -20.03 -12.76 8.68
C ALA A 104 -20.33 -14.00 7.85
N GLU A 105 -20.65 -13.79 6.57
CA GLU A 105 -20.94 -14.87 5.62
C GLU A 105 -19.68 -15.72 5.39
N PRO A 106 -19.69 -17.04 5.70
CA PRO A 106 -18.56 -17.92 5.42
C PRO A 106 -18.30 -18.02 3.91
N THR A 107 -17.03 -18.08 3.52
CA THR A 107 -16.63 -18.21 2.11
C THR A 107 -15.33 -19.01 1.98
N ILE A 108 -14.96 -19.34 0.74
CA ILE A 108 -13.73 -20.06 0.41
C ILE A 108 -12.85 -19.15 -0.44
N ALA A 109 -11.61 -18.98 -0.03
CA ALA A 109 -10.57 -18.43 -0.89
C ALA A 109 -9.72 -19.58 -1.44
N GLN A 110 -9.60 -19.66 -2.76
CA GLN A 110 -8.80 -20.68 -3.43
C GLN A 110 -8.23 -20.17 -4.75
N GLY A 111 -7.15 -20.78 -5.21
CA GLY A 111 -6.47 -20.41 -6.45
C GLY A 111 -5.15 -21.14 -6.62
N TYR A 112 -4.38 -20.75 -7.64
CA TYR A 112 -3.08 -21.33 -7.95
C TYR A 112 -2.00 -20.26 -7.94
N ILE A 113 -0.86 -20.57 -7.31
CA ILE A 113 0.37 -19.79 -7.41
C ILE A 113 1.19 -20.34 -8.56
N LYS A 114 1.57 -19.44 -9.48
CA LYS A 114 2.38 -19.74 -10.66
C LYS A 114 3.50 -18.73 -10.81
N ASP A 115 4.60 -19.14 -11.44
CA ASP A 115 5.65 -18.21 -11.88
C ASP A 115 5.21 -17.46 -13.15
N THR A 116 6.06 -16.54 -13.63
CA THR A 116 5.78 -15.74 -14.83
C THR A 116 5.76 -16.54 -16.13
N ASP A 117 6.27 -17.77 -16.11
CA ASP A 117 6.24 -18.71 -17.25
C ASP A 117 5.01 -19.62 -17.18
N GLY A 118 4.20 -19.51 -16.12
CA GLY A 118 2.97 -20.27 -15.90
C GLY A 118 3.17 -21.62 -15.19
N ASN A 119 4.38 -21.94 -14.72
CA ASN A 119 4.64 -23.16 -13.97
C ASN A 119 4.10 -23.05 -12.54
N PRO A 120 3.56 -24.13 -11.95
CA PRO A 120 3.06 -24.11 -10.58
C PRO A 120 4.20 -23.91 -9.57
N VAL A 121 3.98 -23.02 -8.59
CA VAL A 121 4.90 -22.80 -7.48
C VAL A 121 4.43 -23.64 -6.29
N SER A 122 5.09 -24.78 -6.10
CA SER A 122 4.83 -25.68 -4.98
C SER A 122 5.16 -25.00 -3.64
N ARG A 123 4.32 -25.20 -2.63
CA ARG A 123 4.57 -24.80 -1.23
C ARG A 123 4.88 -23.32 -1.01
N ALA A 124 4.41 -22.45 -1.89
CA ALA A 124 4.34 -21.02 -1.58
C ALA A 124 3.51 -20.82 -0.30
N LEU A 125 3.93 -19.90 0.56
CA LEU A 125 3.17 -19.49 1.74
C LEU A 125 2.25 -18.34 1.34
N ILE A 126 0.95 -18.45 1.63
CA ILE A 126 -0.07 -17.42 1.39
C ILE A 126 -0.63 -17.02 2.75
N ASP A 127 -0.16 -15.88 3.26
CA ASP A 127 -0.33 -15.43 4.65
C ASP A 127 0.05 -16.55 5.63
N VAL A 128 -0.94 -17.27 6.14
CA VAL A 128 -0.76 -18.38 7.06
C VAL A 128 -0.90 -19.75 6.40
N VAL A 129 -1.33 -19.87 5.15
CA VAL A 129 -1.66 -21.16 4.51
C VAL A 129 -0.65 -21.52 3.42
N ALA A 130 -0.06 -22.71 3.51
CA ALA A 130 0.82 -23.21 2.46
C ALA A 130 0.03 -23.81 1.29
N ALA A 131 0.44 -23.48 0.06
CA ALA A 131 -0.03 -24.15 -1.15
C ALA A 131 0.42 -25.63 -1.18
N ASN A 132 -0.34 -26.46 -1.89
CA ASN A 132 0.03 -27.85 -2.12
C ASN A 132 1.13 -27.98 -3.19
N ASP A 133 1.53 -29.23 -3.51
CA ASP A 133 2.61 -29.48 -4.46
C ASP A 133 2.28 -29.06 -5.91
N ALA A 134 1.00 -28.85 -6.23
CA ALA A 134 0.53 -28.31 -7.51
C ALA A 134 0.38 -26.77 -7.50
N GLY A 135 0.83 -26.10 -6.43
CA GLY A 135 0.68 -24.66 -6.24
C GLY A 135 -0.74 -24.20 -5.92
N HIS A 136 -1.67 -25.13 -5.65
CA HIS A 136 -3.04 -24.79 -5.29
C HIS A 136 -3.12 -24.41 -3.81
N PHE A 137 -3.79 -23.31 -3.49
CA PHE A 137 -4.14 -22.92 -2.12
C PHE A 137 -5.65 -22.97 -1.93
N LEU A 138 -6.07 -23.29 -0.71
CA LEU A 138 -7.48 -23.26 -0.31
C LEU A 138 -7.57 -23.03 1.19
N PHE A 139 -8.41 -22.07 1.60
CA PHE A 139 -8.76 -21.86 2.99
C PHE A 139 -10.18 -21.33 3.16
N LEU A 140 -10.77 -21.63 4.32
CA LEU A 140 -12.08 -21.11 4.70
C LEU A 140 -11.90 -19.75 5.38
N CYS A 141 -12.73 -18.79 5.01
CA CYS A 141 -12.69 -17.44 5.54
C CYS A 141 -14.11 -16.87 5.60
N VAL A 142 -14.22 -15.55 5.75
CA VAL A 142 -15.50 -14.84 5.68
C VAL A 142 -15.46 -13.84 4.53
N LYS A 143 -16.61 -13.59 3.92
CA LYS A 143 -16.78 -12.59 2.88
C LYS A 143 -16.42 -11.21 3.43
N SER A 144 -15.45 -10.56 2.79
CA SER A 144 -15.05 -9.21 3.17
C SER A 144 -16.18 -8.21 2.92
N VAL A 145 -16.22 -7.16 3.73
CA VAL A 145 -17.15 -6.04 3.58
C VAL A 145 -16.37 -4.73 3.44
N ALA A 146 -17.00 -3.75 2.79
CA ALA A 146 -16.44 -2.41 2.74
C ALA A 146 -16.39 -1.80 4.14
N TYR A 147 -15.32 -1.06 4.45
CA TYR A 147 -15.12 -0.47 5.77
C TYR A 147 -14.51 0.93 5.68
N PRO A 148 -14.80 1.80 6.66
CA PRO A 148 -14.15 3.10 6.76
C PRO A 148 -12.73 2.98 7.34
N ILE A 149 -11.77 3.71 6.79
CA ILE A 149 -10.51 4.00 7.50
C ILE A 149 -10.77 5.00 8.63
N SER A 150 -9.85 5.09 9.59
CA SER A 150 -9.91 6.10 10.64
C SER A 150 -9.99 7.50 10.03
N ASN A 151 -10.99 8.27 10.44
CA ASN A 151 -11.24 9.62 9.94
C ASN A 151 -11.23 10.69 11.04
N ASP A 152 -10.85 10.31 12.25
CA ASP A 152 -10.69 11.16 13.43
C ASP A 152 -9.37 11.95 13.42
N GLY A 153 -8.40 11.53 12.60
CA GLY A 153 -7.14 12.22 12.40
C GLY A 153 -7.11 13.21 11.22
N PRO A 154 -5.93 13.80 10.95
CA PRO A 154 -5.73 14.77 9.86
C PRO A 154 -5.98 14.20 8.47
N VAL A 155 -5.78 12.89 8.28
CA VAL A 155 -6.20 12.21 7.05
C VAL A 155 -7.70 12.41 6.84
N GLY A 156 -8.49 12.15 7.88
CA GLY A 156 -9.94 12.31 7.83
C GLY A 156 -10.36 13.77 7.63
N GLU A 157 -9.68 14.71 8.27
CA GLU A 157 -9.90 16.14 8.04
C GLU A 157 -9.65 16.53 6.58
N LEU A 158 -8.50 16.15 6.02
CA LEU A 158 -8.19 16.41 4.61
C LEU A 158 -9.24 15.78 3.69
N LEU A 159 -9.61 14.52 3.93
CA LEU A 159 -10.61 13.83 3.11
C LEU A 159 -11.95 14.60 3.14
N ARG A 160 -12.39 15.08 4.31
CA ARG A 160 -13.62 15.90 4.41
C ARG A 160 -13.49 17.23 3.66
N THR A 161 -12.38 17.94 3.83
CA THR A 161 -12.11 19.22 3.15
C THR A 161 -12.12 19.05 1.63
N LEU A 162 -11.54 17.95 1.13
CA LEU A 162 -11.54 17.58 -0.29
C LEU A 162 -12.84 16.90 -0.75
N LYS A 163 -13.86 16.79 0.11
CA LYS A 163 -15.15 16.12 -0.17
C LYS A 163 -14.99 14.67 -0.65
N ARG A 164 -13.98 13.96 -0.13
CA ARG A 164 -13.72 12.54 -0.37
C ARG A 164 -14.35 11.68 0.74
N HIS A 165 -14.87 10.51 0.38
CA HIS A 165 -15.21 9.49 1.39
C HIS A 165 -13.94 8.81 1.90
N TRP A 166 -14.02 8.17 3.06
CA TRP A 166 -12.92 7.48 3.72
C TRP A 166 -13.16 5.96 3.77
N TYR A 167 -13.88 5.42 2.79
CA TYR A 167 -14.19 3.99 2.70
C TYR A 167 -13.23 3.27 1.77
N ARG A 168 -12.85 2.06 2.17
CA ARG A 168 -12.24 1.06 1.30
C ARG A 168 -13.30 0.05 0.85
N PRO A 169 -13.21 -0.46 -0.39
CA PRO A 169 -14.07 -1.55 -0.85
C PRO A 169 -13.89 -2.83 -0.04
N ALA A 170 -14.79 -3.80 -0.19
CA ALA A 170 -14.55 -5.16 0.31
C ALA A 170 -13.33 -5.77 -0.37
N HIS A 171 -12.35 -6.23 0.41
CA HIS A 171 -11.14 -6.86 -0.11
C HIS A 171 -10.52 -7.85 0.87
N MET A 172 -9.65 -8.72 0.36
CA MET A 172 -8.84 -9.66 1.13
C MET A 172 -7.38 -9.40 0.80
N HIS A 173 -6.56 -9.18 1.83
CA HIS A 173 -5.12 -9.05 1.67
C HIS A 173 -4.48 -10.42 1.49
N PHE A 174 -3.34 -10.44 0.78
CA PHE A 174 -2.51 -11.60 0.57
C PHE A 174 -1.04 -11.18 0.65
N MET A 175 -0.28 -11.84 1.52
CA MET A 175 1.17 -11.86 1.49
C MET A 175 1.64 -13.22 0.98
N ILE A 176 2.33 -13.24 -0.15
CA ILE A 176 2.81 -14.47 -0.78
C ILE A 176 4.33 -14.52 -0.69
N GLU A 177 4.87 -15.60 -0.13
CA GLU A 177 6.30 -15.77 0.10
C GLU A 177 6.79 -17.12 -0.42
N HIS A 178 8.00 -17.12 -0.97
CA HIS A 178 8.72 -18.33 -1.36
C HIS A 178 10.23 -18.05 -1.43
N PRO A 179 11.12 -18.96 -0.97
CA PRO A 179 12.56 -18.70 -0.91
C PRO A 179 13.25 -18.36 -2.25
N GLN A 180 12.63 -18.77 -3.36
CA GLN A 180 13.17 -18.59 -4.72
C GLN A 180 12.51 -17.45 -5.51
N TYR A 181 11.44 -16.84 -4.99
CA TYR A 181 10.71 -15.78 -5.68
C TYR A 181 10.69 -14.51 -4.83
N SER A 182 10.44 -13.36 -5.46
CA SER A 182 10.18 -12.12 -4.72
C SER A 182 8.86 -12.23 -3.97
N SER A 183 8.84 -11.80 -2.71
CA SER A 183 7.60 -11.72 -1.95
C SER A 183 6.63 -10.75 -2.62
N LEU A 184 5.34 -11.09 -2.57
CA LEU A 184 4.26 -10.29 -3.13
C LEU A 184 3.29 -9.91 -2.01
N ILE A 185 3.08 -8.60 -1.83
CA ILE A 185 1.97 -8.08 -1.05
C ILE A 185 0.90 -7.59 -2.03
N THR A 186 -0.29 -8.13 -1.93
CA THR A 186 -1.42 -7.76 -2.78
C THR A 186 -2.76 -7.85 -2.05
N ALA A 187 -3.84 -7.52 -2.74
CA ALA A 187 -5.19 -7.69 -2.26
C ALA A 187 -6.13 -8.01 -3.42
N LEU A 188 -7.15 -8.84 -3.19
CA LEU A 188 -8.23 -9.07 -4.14
C LEU A 188 -9.48 -8.30 -3.70
N TYR A 189 -10.10 -7.59 -4.64
CA TYR A 189 -11.21 -6.68 -4.42
C TYR A 189 -12.52 -7.24 -4.98
N SER A 190 -13.61 -7.12 -4.22
CA SER A 190 -14.92 -7.55 -4.70
C SER A 190 -15.45 -6.64 -5.79
N ARG A 191 -15.84 -7.19 -6.95
CA ARG A 191 -16.42 -6.41 -8.06
C ARG A 191 -17.72 -5.69 -7.67
N ASP A 192 -18.55 -6.31 -6.84
CA ASP A 192 -19.84 -5.78 -6.40
C ASP A 192 -19.73 -4.75 -5.26
N SER A 193 -18.51 -4.48 -4.76
CA SER A 193 -18.32 -3.57 -3.65
C SER A 193 -18.59 -2.13 -4.07
N LYS A 194 -19.43 -1.43 -3.29
CA LYS A 194 -19.86 -0.04 -3.50
C LYS A 194 -18.72 0.95 -3.79
N PHE A 195 -17.53 0.74 -3.22
CA PHE A 195 -16.39 1.65 -3.32
C PHE A 195 -15.25 1.12 -4.20
N VAL A 196 -15.50 0.12 -5.05
CA VAL A 196 -14.44 -0.52 -5.86
C VAL A 196 -13.79 0.46 -6.84
N GLU A 197 -14.56 1.40 -7.40
CA GLU A 197 -14.05 2.41 -8.34
C GLU A 197 -13.50 3.67 -7.64
N SER A 198 -13.63 3.76 -6.31
CA SER A 198 -13.36 4.98 -5.56
C SER A 198 -12.58 4.75 -4.26
N ASP A 199 -11.82 3.66 -4.16
CA ASP A 199 -11.03 3.31 -2.97
C ASP A 199 -10.24 4.51 -2.42
N THR A 200 -10.45 4.85 -1.14
CA THR A 200 -9.88 6.06 -0.54
C THR A 200 -8.35 6.04 -0.48
N VAL A 201 -7.72 4.86 -0.53
CA VAL A 201 -6.25 4.70 -0.53
C VAL A 201 -5.69 4.35 -1.91
N PHE A 202 -6.53 4.31 -2.95
CA PHE A 202 -6.13 4.01 -4.32
C PHE A 202 -5.43 2.64 -4.48
N GLY A 203 -5.83 1.62 -3.70
CA GLY A 203 -5.25 0.28 -3.77
C GLY A 203 -5.86 -0.60 -4.87
N VAL A 204 -7.05 -0.26 -5.36
CA VAL A 204 -7.73 -1.05 -6.40
C VAL A 204 -7.02 -0.92 -7.73
N LYS A 205 -6.75 -2.07 -8.35
CA LYS A 205 -6.27 -2.20 -9.72
C LYS A 205 -7.20 -3.15 -10.47
N GLY A 206 -7.44 -2.89 -11.75
CA GLY A 206 -8.44 -3.63 -12.54
C GLY A 206 -8.20 -5.15 -12.57
N SER A 207 -6.93 -5.57 -12.61
CA SER A 207 -6.49 -6.97 -12.58
C SER A 207 -6.74 -7.69 -11.24
N LEU A 208 -6.96 -6.93 -10.17
CA LEU A 208 -7.17 -7.42 -8.80
C LEU A 208 -8.66 -7.49 -8.42
N ILE A 209 -9.56 -7.14 -9.35
CA ILE A 209 -11.01 -7.20 -9.13
C ILE A 209 -11.52 -8.60 -9.47
N VAL A 210 -12.12 -9.27 -8.49
CA VAL A 210 -12.65 -10.63 -8.57
C VAL A 210 -14.14 -10.69 -8.28
N ASP A 211 -14.79 -11.73 -8.77
CA ASP A 211 -16.18 -12.05 -8.49
C ASP A 211 -16.24 -13.08 -7.35
N TYR A 212 -17.13 -12.86 -6.38
CA TYR A 212 -17.48 -13.90 -5.41
C TYR A 212 -18.39 -14.90 -6.09
N HIS A 213 -18.07 -16.19 -5.97
CA HIS A 213 -18.84 -17.30 -6.53
C HIS A 213 -19.46 -18.14 -5.42
#